data_AF-A0A7S2A9B3-F1
#
_entry.id   AF-A0A7S2A9B3-F1
#
_cell.length_a   1.000
_cell.length_b   1.000
_cell.length_c   1.000
_cell.angle_alpha   90.00
_cell.angle_beta   90.00
_cell.angle_gamma   90.00
#
_symmetry.space_group_name_H-M   'P 1'
#
loop_
_entity.id
_entity.type
_entity.pdbx_description
1 polymer ?
#
loop_
_entity_poly.entity_id
_entity_poly.type
_entity_poly.pdbx_seq_one_letter_code
_entity_poly.pdbx_strand_id
1 'polypeptide(L)'
;TTTTTIGPDAYSYTTVIDAYARSDVPRKAERAQKVLLRMIDAHGRGNEAARPSAYAFNACLNACAHTLRPDEKIDAFLTAVSTILLLQRYDRPDHSTYGTFLRACSNLVPADDERRQSLVRVVFQRCRRDGMVGRTVLEQLRHAARPEVYRELVG
;
A
#
# COMPACT_ATOMS: atom_id res chain seq x y z
N THR A 1 -15.96 38.65 4.96
CA THR A 1 -15.79 37.69 3.84
C THR A 1 -14.68 36.73 4.22
N THR A 2 -15.01 35.57 4.76
CA THR A 2 -14.04 34.48 4.97
C THR A 2 -13.69 33.94 3.59
N THR A 3 -12.49 34.26 3.09
CA THR A 3 -11.92 33.63 1.90
C THR A 3 -11.78 32.14 2.19
N THR A 4 -12.72 31.33 1.72
CA THR A 4 -12.58 29.88 1.71
C THR A 4 -11.36 29.56 0.87
N THR A 5 -10.24 29.23 1.50
CA THR A 5 -9.01 28.84 0.79
C THR A 5 -9.33 27.57 0.00
N ILE A 6 -9.55 27.70 -1.32
CA ILE A 6 -9.84 26.57 -2.20
C ILE A 6 -8.53 25.80 -2.39
N GLY A 7 -8.35 24.75 -1.59
CA GLY A 7 -7.20 23.84 -1.67
C GLY A 7 -7.64 22.43 -2.04
N PRO A 8 -6.74 21.58 -2.57
CA PRO A 8 -7.04 20.17 -2.82
C PRO A 8 -7.44 19.46 -1.52
N ASP A 9 -8.44 18.60 -1.62
CA ASP A 9 -8.94 17.76 -0.54
C ASP A 9 -8.47 16.30 -0.69
N ALA A 10 -8.86 15.46 0.27
CA ALA A 10 -8.49 14.06 0.27
C ALA A 10 -8.96 13.30 -0.98
N TYR A 11 -10.12 13.67 -1.52
CA TYR A 11 -10.64 13.08 -2.74
C TYR A 11 -9.76 13.44 -3.95
N SER A 12 -9.38 14.71 -4.09
CA SER A 12 -8.52 15.22 -5.15
C SER A 12 -7.16 14.53 -5.17
N TYR A 13 -6.50 14.42 -4.01
CA TYR A 13 -5.23 13.70 -3.89
C TYR A 13 -5.36 12.21 -4.22
N THR A 14 -6.36 11.54 -3.61
CA THR A 14 -6.58 10.09 -3.80
C THR A 14 -6.85 9.74 -5.26
N THR A 15 -7.62 10.58 -5.96
CA THR A 15 -7.92 10.39 -7.39
C THR A 15 -6.65 10.38 -8.24
N VAL A 16 -5.71 11.28 -7.97
CA VAL A 16 -4.43 11.33 -8.71
C VAL A 16 -3.55 10.12 -8.39
N ILE A 17 -3.50 9.69 -7.12
CA ILE A 17 -2.75 8.49 -6.70
C ILE A 17 -3.30 7.25 -7.41
N ASP A 18 -4.63 7.11 -7.45
CA ASP A 18 -5.33 6.00 -8.09
C ASP A 18 -5.15 6.00 -9.62
N ALA A 19 -5.11 7.19 -10.24
CA ALA A 19 -4.76 7.33 -11.65
C ALA A 19 -3.34 6.81 -11.95
N TYR A 20 -2.36 7.10 -11.09
CA TYR A 20 -1.02 6.50 -11.23
C TYR A 20 -1.05 4.99 -11.08
N ALA A 21 -1.82 4.45 -10.13
CA ALA A 21 -1.92 3.02 -9.92
C ALA A 21 -2.39 2.26 -11.16
N ARG A 22 -3.36 2.82 -11.89
CA ARG A 22 -3.92 2.25 -13.12
C ARG A 22 -3.10 2.55 -14.39
N SER A 23 -2.11 3.42 -14.31
CA SER A 23 -1.28 3.79 -15.45
C SER A 23 -0.12 2.80 -15.69
N ASP A 24 0.48 2.89 -16.87
CA ASP A 24 1.73 2.20 -17.24
C ASP A 24 2.94 3.16 -17.34
N VAL A 25 2.83 4.33 -16.69
CA VAL A 25 3.92 5.30 -16.71
C VAL A 25 5.13 4.79 -15.90
N PRO A 26 6.36 5.06 -16.35
CA PRO A 26 7.55 4.75 -15.55
C PRO A 26 7.50 5.42 -14.18
N ARG A 27 8.02 4.71 -13.16
CA ARG A 27 8.13 5.16 -11.78
C ARG A 27 6.78 5.53 -11.17
N LYS A 28 5.70 4.83 -11.55
CA LYS A 28 4.34 5.12 -11.05
C LYS A 28 4.21 5.00 -9.53
N ALA A 29 4.91 4.05 -8.92
CA ALA A 29 4.93 3.87 -7.46
C ALA A 29 5.49 5.12 -6.75
N GLU A 30 6.63 5.62 -7.21
CA GLU A 30 7.23 6.83 -6.67
C GLU A 30 6.37 8.08 -6.92
N ARG A 31 5.78 8.20 -8.12
CA ARG A 31 4.88 9.33 -8.43
C ARG A 31 3.64 9.33 -7.54
N ALA A 32 3.04 8.17 -7.33
CA ALA A 32 1.94 7.97 -6.39
C ALA A 32 2.36 8.36 -4.95
N GLN A 33 3.53 7.90 -4.50
CA GLN A 33 4.05 8.25 -3.18
C GLN A 33 4.30 9.75 -3.02
N LYS A 34 4.86 10.42 -4.04
CA LYS A 34 5.06 11.87 -4.02
C LYS A 34 3.75 12.64 -3.82
N VAL A 35 2.67 12.19 -4.47
CA VAL A 35 1.34 12.81 -4.28
C VAL A 35 0.80 12.54 -2.87
N LEU A 36 0.96 11.33 -2.35
CA LEU A 36 0.58 10.99 -0.97
C LEU A 36 1.37 11.82 0.07
N LEU A 37 2.67 12.02 -0.13
CA LEU A 37 3.48 12.86 0.75
C LEU A 37 3.07 14.33 0.69
N ARG A 38 2.67 14.84 -0.48
CA ARG A 38 2.09 16.19 -0.61
C ARG A 38 0.77 16.33 0.13
N MET A 39 -0.07 15.29 0.11
CA MET A 39 -1.31 15.23 0.88
C MET A 39 -1.02 15.30 2.40
N ILE A 40 -0.07 14.48 2.87
CA ILE A 40 0.39 14.48 4.26
C ILE A 40 0.93 15.86 4.68
N ASP A 41 1.77 16.48 3.84
CA ASP A 41 2.36 17.80 4.08
C ASP A 41 1.32 18.93 4.05
N ALA A 42 0.32 18.85 3.17
CA ALA A 42 -0.82 19.78 3.19
C ALA A 42 -1.60 19.68 4.50
N HIS A 43 -1.91 18.45 4.96
CA HIS A 43 -2.58 18.23 6.24
C HIS A 43 -1.74 18.73 7.43
N GLY A 44 -0.44 18.45 7.45
CA GLY A 44 0.47 18.93 8.48
C GLY A 44 0.60 20.45 8.56
N ARG A 45 0.27 21.17 7.47
CA ARG A 45 0.20 22.63 7.41
C ARG A 45 -1.19 23.21 7.74
N GLY A 46 -2.10 22.39 8.25
CA GLY A 46 -3.44 22.81 8.70
C GLY A 46 -4.56 22.63 7.68
N ASN A 47 -4.31 21.98 6.53
CA ASN A 47 -5.39 21.62 5.61
C ASN A 47 -6.09 20.34 6.08
N GLU A 48 -7.07 20.50 6.97
CA GLU A 48 -7.88 19.38 7.49
C GLU A 48 -8.63 18.61 6.39
N ALA A 49 -9.02 19.27 5.29
CA ALA A 49 -9.68 18.60 4.17
C ALA A 49 -8.76 17.61 3.43
N ALA A 50 -7.44 17.74 3.59
CA ALA A 50 -6.45 16.83 3.01
C ALA A 50 -6.00 15.71 3.95
N ARG A 51 -6.72 15.45 5.06
CA ARG A 51 -6.37 14.38 6.01
C ARG A 51 -6.24 13.01 5.30
N PRO A 52 -5.08 12.34 5.34
CA PRO A 52 -4.87 11.01 4.77
C PRO A 52 -5.76 9.94 5.42
N SER A 53 -6.34 9.07 4.60
CA SER A 53 -7.14 7.92 5.01
C SER A 53 -6.57 6.62 4.45
N ALA A 54 -7.01 5.47 4.99
CA ALA A 54 -6.63 4.16 4.49
C ALA A 54 -6.81 4.02 2.96
N TYR A 55 -7.81 4.67 2.37
CA TYR A 55 -8.02 4.69 0.91
C TYR A 55 -6.85 5.31 0.13
N ALA A 56 -6.32 6.45 0.57
CA ALA A 56 -5.20 7.11 -0.08
C ALA A 56 -3.92 6.26 -0.03
N PHE A 57 -3.66 5.63 1.13
CA PHE A 57 -2.55 4.69 1.29
C PHE A 57 -2.74 3.43 0.45
N ASN A 58 -3.93 2.85 0.43
CA ASN A 58 -4.25 1.66 -0.39
C ASN A 58 -4.10 1.95 -1.88
N ALA A 59 -4.47 3.15 -2.36
CA ALA A 59 -4.23 3.57 -3.74
C ALA A 59 -2.72 3.63 -4.06
N CYS A 60 -1.89 4.15 -3.14
CA CYS A 60 -0.44 4.17 -3.31
C CYS A 60 0.16 2.75 -3.29
N LEU A 61 -0.33 1.88 -2.41
CA LEU A 61 0.05 0.46 -2.37
C LEU A 61 -0.30 -0.26 -3.68
N ASN A 62 -1.47 0.02 -4.26
CA ASN A 62 -1.86 -0.54 -5.56
C ASN A 62 -0.88 -0.11 -6.66
N ALA A 63 -0.45 1.15 -6.68
CA ALA A 63 0.56 1.63 -7.63
C ALA A 63 1.88 0.84 -7.52
N CYS A 64 2.29 0.50 -6.29
CA CYS A 64 3.45 -0.35 -6.05
C CYS A 64 3.22 -1.79 -6.53
N ALA A 65 2.10 -2.40 -6.13
CA ALA A 65 1.78 -3.80 -6.43
C ALA A 65 1.63 -4.07 -7.94
N HIS A 66 1.31 -3.05 -8.73
CA HIS A 66 1.16 -3.12 -10.18
C HIS A 66 2.41 -2.65 -10.95
N THR A 67 3.55 -2.44 -10.30
CA THR A 67 4.81 -2.14 -11.00
C THR A 67 5.29 -3.37 -11.78
N LEU A 68 5.42 -3.22 -13.10
CA LEU A 68 5.81 -4.30 -14.01
C LEU A 68 7.30 -4.27 -14.39
N ARG A 69 7.90 -3.07 -14.37
CA ARG A 69 9.29 -2.84 -14.80
C ARG A 69 10.27 -3.47 -13.80
N PRO A 70 11.12 -4.43 -14.23
CA PRO A 70 12.01 -5.16 -13.32
C PRO A 70 12.98 -4.26 -12.54
N ASP A 71 13.51 -3.23 -13.19
CA ASP A 71 14.41 -2.23 -12.61
C ASP A 71 13.74 -1.36 -11.54
N GLU A 72 12.40 -1.24 -11.56
CA GLU A 72 11.63 -0.46 -10.60
C GLU A 72 11.11 -1.30 -9.41
N LYS A 73 11.26 -2.63 -9.43
CA LYS A 73 10.62 -3.52 -8.43
C LYS A 73 11.11 -3.28 -7.01
N ILE A 74 12.42 -3.07 -6.83
CA ILE A 74 13.02 -2.82 -5.51
C ILE A 74 12.49 -1.50 -4.95
N ASP A 75 12.52 -0.43 -5.75
CA ASP A 75 12.03 0.88 -5.34
C ASP A 75 10.53 0.87 -5.03
N ALA A 76 9.73 0.18 -5.86
CA ALA A 76 8.30 0.00 -5.63
C ALA A 76 8.03 -0.78 -4.33
N PHE A 77 8.87 -1.77 -4.00
CA PHE A 77 8.72 -2.54 -2.78
C PHE A 77 9.08 -1.72 -1.53
N LEU A 78 10.18 -0.96 -1.57
CA LEU A 78 10.54 -0.03 -0.50
C LEU A 78 9.47 1.05 -0.30
N THR A 79 8.89 1.53 -1.39
CA THR A 79 7.74 2.44 -1.39
C THR A 79 6.53 1.80 -0.70
N ALA A 80 6.21 0.54 -1.00
CA ALA A 80 5.11 -0.17 -0.36
C ALA A 80 5.32 -0.34 1.16
N VAL A 81 6.52 -0.71 1.59
CA VAL A 81 6.88 -0.83 3.02
C VAL A 81 6.72 0.52 3.72
N SER A 82 7.30 1.59 3.15
CA SER A 82 7.17 2.95 3.67
C SER A 82 5.70 3.38 3.78
N THR A 83 4.88 3.04 2.78
CA THR A 83 3.46 3.39 2.74
C THR A 83 2.66 2.74 3.87
N ILE A 84 2.90 1.46 4.20
CA ILE A 84 2.25 0.82 5.35
C ILE A 84 2.70 1.43 6.69
N LEU A 85 4.00 1.70 6.85
CA LEU A 85 4.51 2.28 8.09
C LEU A 85 3.96 3.70 8.31
N LEU A 86 3.79 4.47 7.23
CA LEU A 86 3.14 5.78 7.30
C LEU A 86 1.64 5.67 7.58
N LEU A 87 0.93 4.73 6.94
CA LEU A 87 -0.50 4.51 7.17
C LEU A 87 -0.82 4.40 8.66
N GLN A 88 -0.04 3.60 9.41
CA GLN A 88 -0.22 3.37 10.84
C GLN A 88 -0.17 4.64 11.70
N ARG A 89 0.36 5.76 11.17
CA ARG A 89 0.39 7.06 11.85
C ARG A 89 -0.88 7.90 11.64
N TYR A 90 -1.68 7.59 10.62
CA TYR A 90 -2.85 8.39 10.22
C TYR A 90 -4.16 7.62 10.33
N ASP A 91 -4.13 6.32 10.04
CA ASP A 91 -5.30 5.46 10.01
C ASP A 91 -4.94 3.99 10.29
N ARG A 92 -5.94 3.12 10.43
CA ARG A 92 -5.72 1.69 10.65
C ARG A 92 -5.66 0.94 9.32
N PRO A 93 -4.71 -0.01 9.15
CA PRO A 93 -4.77 -0.97 8.06
C PRO A 93 -6.08 -1.75 8.06
N ASP A 94 -6.64 -1.97 6.87
CA ASP A 94 -7.80 -2.82 6.67
C ASP A 94 -7.46 -4.08 5.85
N HIS A 95 -8.46 -4.91 5.58
CA HIS A 95 -8.31 -6.12 4.77
C HIS A 95 -7.73 -5.82 3.37
N SER A 96 -8.04 -4.66 2.78
CA SER A 96 -7.53 -4.25 1.47
C SER A 96 -6.05 -3.88 1.56
N THR A 97 -5.62 -3.19 2.63
CA THR A 97 -4.21 -2.90 2.90
C THR A 97 -3.38 -4.18 2.95
N TYR A 98 -3.81 -5.16 3.74
CA TYR A 98 -3.08 -6.43 3.89
C TYR A 98 -3.06 -7.23 2.58
N GLY A 99 -4.20 -7.32 1.88
CA GLY A 99 -4.29 -8.02 0.61
C GLY A 99 -3.38 -7.39 -0.46
N THR A 100 -3.43 -6.08 -0.62
CA THR A 100 -2.59 -5.37 -1.60
C THR A 100 -1.10 -5.48 -1.27
N PHE A 101 -0.72 -5.45 0.01
CA PHE A 101 0.68 -5.61 0.38
C PHE A 101 1.21 -7.03 0.15
N LEU A 102 0.41 -8.06 0.42
CA LEU A 102 0.76 -9.43 0.07
C LEU A 102 0.91 -9.60 -1.45
N ARG A 103 0.05 -8.95 -2.24
CA ARG A 103 0.22 -8.87 -3.70
C ARG A 103 1.51 -8.15 -4.10
N ALA A 104 1.88 -7.06 -3.42
CA ALA A 104 3.15 -6.39 -3.67
C ALA A 104 4.32 -7.34 -3.38
N CYS A 105 4.27 -8.13 -2.30
CA CYS A 105 5.26 -9.16 -2.02
C CYS A 105 5.34 -10.20 -3.14
N SER A 106 4.19 -10.64 -3.69
CA SER A 106 4.17 -11.65 -4.76
C SER A 106 4.75 -11.16 -6.08
N ASN A 107 4.52 -9.88 -6.41
CA ASN A 107 4.86 -9.31 -7.71
C ASN A 107 6.26 -8.68 -7.74
N LEU A 108 6.69 -8.09 -6.62
CA LEU A 108 7.91 -7.29 -6.56
C LEU A 108 9.12 -8.06 -6.01
N VAL A 109 8.89 -9.13 -5.24
CA VAL A 109 9.96 -9.93 -4.62
C VAL A 109 9.98 -11.34 -5.22
N PRO A 110 11.15 -11.87 -5.64
CA PRO A 110 11.28 -13.24 -6.15
C PRO A 110 10.71 -14.29 -5.19
N ALA A 111 10.15 -15.39 -5.73
CA ALA A 111 9.48 -16.42 -4.94
C ALA A 111 10.44 -17.27 -4.09
N ASP A 112 11.68 -17.38 -4.54
CA ASP A 112 12.79 -18.06 -3.88
C ASP A 112 13.47 -17.18 -2.81
N ASP A 113 13.16 -15.89 -2.71
CA ASP A 113 13.72 -15.02 -1.68
C ASP A 113 13.14 -15.33 -0.28
N GLU A 114 13.99 -15.73 0.67
CA GLU A 114 13.60 -16.01 2.05
C GLU A 114 13.04 -14.78 2.79
N ARG A 115 13.45 -13.57 2.39
CA ARG A 115 12.93 -12.32 2.97
C ARG A 115 11.46 -12.13 2.63
N ARG A 116 11.03 -12.59 1.45
CA ARG A 116 9.60 -12.60 1.08
C ARG A 116 8.81 -13.47 2.04
N GLN A 117 9.29 -14.68 2.35
CA GLN A 117 8.59 -15.61 3.24
C GLN A 117 8.54 -15.08 4.68
N SER A 118 9.65 -14.53 5.17
CA SER A 118 9.71 -13.87 6.48
C SER A 118 8.70 -12.72 6.59
N LEU A 119 8.65 -11.86 5.57
CA LEU A 119 7.72 -10.73 5.54
C LEU A 119 6.26 -11.18 5.46
N VAL A 120 5.96 -12.16 4.59
CA VAL A 120 4.61 -12.72 4.45
C VAL A 120 4.09 -13.25 5.79
N ARG A 121 4.92 -13.95 6.57
CA ARG A 121 4.56 -14.40 7.93
C ARG A 121 4.24 -13.23 8.84
N VAL A 122 5.12 -12.23 8.92
CA VAL A 122 4.94 -11.05 9.78
C VAL A 122 3.66 -10.28 9.43
N VAL A 123 3.43 -10.04 8.14
CA VAL A 123 2.25 -9.33 7.64
C VAL A 123 0.98 -10.10 7.94
N PHE A 124 0.97 -11.42 7.69
CA PHE A 124 -0.23 -12.22 7.93
C PHE A 124 -0.54 -12.38 9.43
N GLN A 125 0.48 -12.57 10.28
CA GLN A 125 0.30 -12.58 11.73
C GLN A 125 -0.26 -11.24 12.23
N ARG A 126 0.22 -10.11 11.68
CA ARG A 126 -0.34 -8.79 11.98
C ARG A 126 -1.80 -8.69 11.52
N CYS A 127 -2.09 -9.13 10.29
CA CYS A 127 -3.45 -9.16 9.75
C CYS A 127 -4.42 -9.96 10.63
N ARG A 128 -3.98 -11.14 11.12
CA ARG A 128 -4.71 -11.96 12.10
C ARG A 128 -4.99 -11.19 13.39
N ARG A 129 -3.96 -10.57 13.99
CA ARG A 129 -4.12 -9.80 15.22
C ARG A 129 -5.10 -8.64 15.06
N ASP A 130 -5.07 -7.98 13.90
CA ASP A 130 -5.93 -6.84 13.62
C ASP A 130 -7.37 -7.28 13.21
N GLY A 131 -7.65 -8.58 13.14
CA GLY A 131 -8.97 -9.10 12.77
C GLY A 131 -9.34 -8.92 11.30
N MET A 132 -8.33 -8.72 10.44
CA MET A 132 -8.51 -8.33 9.03
C MET A 132 -8.40 -9.51 8.04
N VAL A 133 -8.35 -10.75 8.55
CA VAL A 133 -8.28 -11.94 7.70
C VAL A 133 -9.62 -12.16 7.01
N GLY A 134 -9.61 -11.99 5.68
CA GLY A 134 -10.75 -12.26 4.82
C GLY A 134 -10.34 -13.02 3.56
N ARG A 135 -11.32 -13.28 2.68
CA ARG A 135 -11.12 -14.03 1.43
C ARG A 135 -9.98 -13.47 0.58
N THR A 136 -9.97 -12.15 0.35
CA THR A 136 -8.96 -11.47 -0.44
C THR A 136 -7.55 -11.63 0.15
N VAL A 137 -7.41 -11.53 1.48
CA VAL A 137 -6.12 -11.72 2.15
C VAL A 137 -5.63 -13.15 1.98
N LEU A 138 -6.50 -14.15 2.18
CA LEU A 138 -6.14 -15.56 2.03
C LEU A 138 -5.75 -15.92 0.58
N GLU A 139 -6.42 -15.31 -0.40
CA GLU A 139 -6.08 -15.46 -1.80
C GLU A 139 -4.70 -14.88 -2.11
N GLN A 140 -4.44 -13.63 -1.72
CA GLN A 140 -3.13 -13.00 -1.96
C GLN A 140 -2.02 -13.67 -1.15
N LEU A 141 -2.33 -14.19 0.05
CA LEU A 141 -1.39 -15.00 0.84
C LEU A 141 -0.96 -16.25 0.08
N ARG A 142 -1.88 -16.94 -0.60
CA ARG A 142 -1.57 -18.15 -1.38
C ARG A 142 -0.60 -17.86 -2.52
N HIS A 143 -0.69 -16.69 -3.13
CA HIS A 143 0.25 -16.26 -4.17
C HIS A 143 1.59 -15.80 -3.59
N ALA A 144 1.58 -15.16 -2.41
CA ALA A 144 2.78 -14.60 -1.80
C ALA A 144 3.64 -15.65 -1.07
N ALA A 145 3.01 -16.60 -0.37
CA ALA A 145 3.67 -17.64 0.41
C ALA A 145 4.06 -18.86 -0.42
N ARG A 146 5.14 -19.56 -0.04
CA ARG A 146 5.37 -20.94 -0.51
C ARG A 146 4.28 -21.88 0.06
N PRO A 147 3.99 -23.03 -0.59
CA PRO A 147 2.93 -23.95 -0.15
C PRO A 147 3.07 -24.43 1.30
N GLU A 148 4.31 -24.62 1.78
CA GLU A 148 4.61 -25.02 3.16
C GLU A 148 4.23 -23.91 4.14
N VAL A 149 4.62 -22.67 3.82
CA VAL A 149 4.36 -21.48 4.62
C VAL A 149 2.86 -21.15 4.65
N TYR A 150 2.17 -21.32 3.51
CA TYR A 150 0.72 -21.13 3.47
C TYR A 150 -0.01 -22.11 4.41
N ARG A 151 0.37 -23.40 4.36
CA ARG A 151 -0.21 -24.43 5.24
C ARG A 151 0.08 -24.15 6.71
N GLU A 152 1.31 -23.74 7.03
CA GLU A 152 1.72 -23.33 8.39
C GLU A 152 0.87 -22.17 8.92
N LEU A 153 0.55 -21.17 8.09
CA LEU A 153 -0.13 -19.96 8.52
C LEU A 153 -1.65 -20.09 8.63
N VAL A 154 -2.25 -20.93 7.77
CA VAL A 154 -3.71 -21.07 7.63
C VAL A 154 -4.25 -22.33 8.33
N GLY A 155 -3.42 -23.35 8.52
CA GLY A 155 -3.73 -24.51 9.35
C GLY A 155 -3.79 -24.15 10.83
#